data_AF-A0A3R7XY13-F1
#
_entry.id   AF-A0A3R7XY13-F1
#
_cell.length_a   1.000
_cell.length_b   1.000
_cell.length_c   1.000
_cell.angle_alpha   90.00
_cell.angle_beta   90.00
_cell.angle_gamma   90.00
#
_symmetry.space_group_name_H-M   'P 1'
#
loop_
_entity.id
_entity.type
_entity.pdbx_description
1 polymer ?
#
loop_
_entity_poly.entity_id
_entity_poly.type
_entity_poly.pdbx_seq_one_letter_code
_entity_poly.pdbx_strand_id
1 'polypeptide(L)'
;MEYNFLLLEDNKLSIQRNETFLQLNQENIGSLKADYSLISTSVTKGNDPLSSKVIELLKDNEVVINFEKVSSALKELEDNKIIDHLSRENFRKISFPIFVQSEYLKNYLKNSGLKFKLSLFLENSNFQEIELDS
;
A
#
# COMPACT_ATOMS: atom_id res chain seq x y z
N MET A 1 -12.39 -8.29 10.80
CA MET A 1 -12.28 -9.36 9.76
C MET A 1 -10.83 -9.86 9.78
N GLU A 2 -10.51 -11.08 9.34
CA GLU A 2 -9.10 -11.53 9.35
C GLU A 2 -8.39 -11.09 8.05
N TYR A 3 -7.18 -10.54 8.17
CA TYR A 3 -6.34 -10.12 7.04
C TYR A 3 -4.87 -10.43 7.34
N ASN A 4 -4.05 -10.57 6.29
CA ASN A 4 -2.60 -10.73 6.49
C ASN A 4 -1.96 -9.34 6.69
N PHE A 5 -1.43 -9.07 7.89
CA PHE A 5 -0.64 -7.86 8.11
C PHE A 5 0.80 -8.06 7.64
N LEU A 6 1.26 -7.17 6.76
CA LEU A 6 2.58 -7.19 6.16
C LEU A 6 3.32 -5.89 6.43
N LEU A 7 4.53 -6.00 6.96
CA LEU A 7 5.45 -4.90 7.13
C LEU A 7 6.38 -4.81 5.91
N LEU A 8 6.46 -3.63 5.32
CA LEU A 8 7.35 -3.30 4.20
C LEU A 8 8.61 -2.60 4.71
N GLU A 9 9.76 -3.25 4.54
CA GLU A 9 11.08 -2.71 4.87
C GLU A 9 12.05 -3.08 3.74
N ASP A 10 12.84 -2.11 3.25
CA ASP A 10 13.86 -2.33 2.21
C ASP A 10 13.36 -3.13 0.98
N ASN A 11 12.16 -2.79 0.49
CA ASN A 11 11.49 -3.47 -0.63
C ASN A 11 11.19 -4.96 -0.38
N LYS A 12 11.08 -5.37 0.88
CA LYS A 12 10.74 -6.74 1.29
C LYS A 12 9.53 -6.69 2.20
N LEU A 13 8.65 -7.68 2.02
CA LEU A 13 7.48 -7.83 2.86
C LEU A 13 7.73 -8.91 3.91
N SER A 14 7.34 -8.62 5.15
CA SER A 14 7.39 -9.55 6.27
C SER A 14 6.01 -9.73 6.87
N ILE A 15 5.60 -10.98 7.08
CA ILE A 15 4.34 -11.29 7.74
C ILE A 15 4.52 -11.32 9.25
N GLN A 16 3.56 -10.75 9.98
CA GLN A 16 3.55 -10.87 11.43
C GLN A 16 3.24 -12.33 11.83
N ARG A 17 4.13 -12.95 12.59
CA ARG A 17 3.90 -14.22 13.28
C ARG A 17 4.16 -14.01 14.77
N ASN A 18 3.09 -14.04 15.56
CA ASN A 18 3.12 -13.73 16.99
C ASN A 18 3.67 -12.29 17.20
N GLU A 19 4.76 -12.16 17.96
CA GLU A 19 5.44 -10.90 18.26
C GLU A 19 6.61 -10.59 17.31
N THR A 20 6.82 -11.43 16.29
CA THR A 20 7.96 -11.31 15.36
C THR A 20 7.50 -11.16 13.92
N PHE A 21 8.37 -10.58 13.09
CA PHE A 21 8.17 -10.48 11.65
C PHE A 21 9.02 -11.51 10.92
N LEU A 22 8.39 -12.29 10.06
CA LEU A 22 9.06 -13.26 9.20
C LEU A 22 9.04 -12.74 7.76
N GLN A 23 10.21 -12.48 7.19
CA GLN A 23 10.33 -12.07 5.80
C GLN A 23 9.71 -13.13 4.86
N LEU A 24 8.91 -12.68 3.90
CA LEU A 24 8.33 -13.57 2.89
C LEU A 24 9.44 -14.13 1.99
N ASN A 25 9.38 -15.43 1.78
CA ASN A 25 10.25 -16.23 0.94
C ASN A 25 9.39 -17.20 0.07
N GLN A 26 10.01 -17.95 -0.84
CA GLN A 26 9.26 -18.84 -1.73
C GLN A 26 8.54 -19.97 -0.98
N GLU A 27 9.10 -20.40 0.15
CA GLU A 27 8.59 -21.50 0.98
C GLU A 27 7.39 -21.06 1.83
N ASN A 28 7.37 -19.80 2.26
CA ASN A 28 6.40 -19.29 3.23
C ASN A 28 5.34 -18.35 2.63
N ILE A 29 5.42 -17.97 1.35
CA ILE A 29 4.43 -17.09 0.72
C ILE A 29 3.01 -17.66 0.76
N GLY A 30 2.87 -18.98 0.77
CA GLY A 30 1.59 -19.68 0.97
C GLY A 30 0.98 -19.49 2.36
N SER A 31 1.71 -18.88 3.31
CA SER A 31 1.19 -18.56 4.65
C SER A 31 0.28 -17.33 4.68
N LEU A 32 0.16 -16.59 3.58
CA LEU A 32 -0.85 -15.55 3.39
C LEU A 32 -2.22 -16.22 3.17
N LYS A 33 -2.90 -16.56 4.27
CA LYS A 33 -4.15 -17.35 4.24
C LYS A 33 -5.41 -16.51 4.10
N ALA A 34 -5.42 -15.28 4.60
CA ALA A 34 -6.58 -14.42 4.46
C ALA A 34 -6.73 -13.91 3.02
N ASP A 35 -7.96 -13.64 2.60
CA ASP A 35 -8.30 -13.17 1.25
C ASP A 35 -7.68 -11.81 0.94
N TYR A 36 -7.50 -10.99 1.96
CA TYR A 36 -6.92 -9.66 1.84
C TYR A 36 -5.63 -9.55 2.66
N SER A 37 -4.71 -8.75 2.13
CA SER A 37 -3.49 -8.36 2.82
C SER A 37 -3.46 -6.86 2.99
N LEU A 38 -2.82 -6.45 4.08
CA LEU A 38 -2.56 -5.07 4.42
C LEU A 38 -1.05 -4.88 4.45
N ILE A 39 -0.55 -3.98 3.60
CA ILE A 39 0.86 -3.62 3.56
C ILE A 39 1.01 -2.29 4.29
N SER A 40 1.91 -2.23 5.26
CA SER A 40 2.22 -1.03 6.04
C SER A 40 3.73 -0.85 6.15
N THR A 41 4.20 0.38 6.34
CA THR A 41 5.61 0.70 6.65
C THR A 41 5.86 0.83 8.15
N SER A 42 4.81 0.71 8.98
CA SER A 42 4.94 0.73 10.44
C SER A 42 3.91 -0.18 11.11
N VAL A 43 4.24 -0.63 12.32
CA VAL A 43 3.37 -1.47 13.15
C VAL A 43 2.42 -0.56 13.93
N THR A 44 1.36 -0.07 13.29
CA THR A 44 0.30 0.68 13.98
C THR A 44 -0.66 -0.28 14.67
N LYS A 45 -0.83 -0.11 15.99
CA LYS A 45 -1.85 -0.80 16.78
C LYS A 45 -3.07 0.14 16.96
N GLY A 46 -4.11 -0.02 16.15
CA GLY A 46 -5.38 0.72 16.32
C GLY A 46 -6.29 0.65 15.10
N ASN A 47 -7.61 0.49 15.36
CA ASN A 47 -8.78 0.32 14.48
C ASN A 47 -8.61 -0.58 13.25
N ASP A 48 -9.53 -1.53 13.05
CA ASP A 48 -9.54 -2.42 11.87
C ASP A 48 -9.55 -1.56 10.58
N PRO A 49 -8.41 -1.45 9.87
CA PRO A 49 -8.27 -0.52 8.76
C PRO A 49 -9.03 -1.02 7.51
N LEU A 50 -9.38 -2.31 7.47
CA LEU A 50 -10.29 -2.86 6.46
C LEU A 50 -11.75 -2.54 6.82
N SER A 51 -12.20 -1.35 6.45
CA SER A 51 -13.63 -1.02 6.48
C SER A 51 -14.41 -1.83 5.42
N SER A 52 -15.73 -2.02 5.63
CA SER A 52 -16.62 -2.65 4.64
C SER A 52 -16.55 -1.99 3.27
N LYS A 53 -16.34 -0.66 3.23
CA LYS A 53 -16.16 0.11 2.00
C LYS A 53 -14.90 -0.31 1.24
N VAL A 54 -13.78 -0.49 1.92
CA VAL A 54 -12.52 -0.94 1.30
C VAL A 54 -12.67 -2.35 0.74
N ILE A 55 -13.36 -3.24 1.46
CA ILE A 55 -13.62 -4.61 1.02
C ILE A 55 -14.49 -4.64 -0.24
N GLU A 56 -15.53 -3.81 -0.30
CA GLU A 56 -16.38 -3.71 -1.48
C GLU A 56 -15.57 -3.27 -2.70
N LEU A 57 -14.73 -2.26 -2.56
CA LEU A 57 -13.84 -1.81 -3.63
C LEU A 57 -12.84 -2.88 -4.06
N LEU A 58 -12.31 -3.66 -3.12
CA LEU A 58 -11.41 -4.79 -3.42
C LEU A 58 -12.10 -5.97 -4.10
N LYS A 59 -13.44 -6.02 -4.20
CA LYS A 59 -14.10 -7.06 -5.02
C LYS A 59 -13.95 -6.76 -6.51
N ASP A 60 -13.95 -5.48 -6.86
CA ASP A 60 -13.86 -5.00 -8.23
C ASP A 60 -12.44 -4.56 -8.63
N ASN A 61 -11.53 -4.45 -7.65
CA ASN A 61 -10.16 -3.98 -7.83
C ASN A 61 -9.16 -4.90 -7.10
N GLU A 62 -7.93 -4.97 -7.62
CA GLU A 62 -6.86 -5.79 -7.03
C GLU A 62 -6.23 -5.10 -5.82
N VAL A 63 -6.19 -3.76 -5.86
CA VAL A 63 -5.52 -2.91 -4.88
C VAL A 63 -6.39 -1.69 -4.56
N VAL A 64 -6.40 -1.27 -3.30
CA VAL A 64 -6.98 0.00 -2.87
C VAL A 64 -5.91 0.78 -2.13
N ILE A 65 -5.70 2.02 -2.55
CA ILE A 65 -4.73 2.94 -1.96
C ILE A 65 -5.41 4.21 -1.46
N ASN A 66 -4.80 4.82 -0.45
CA ASN A 66 -5.15 6.15 0.01
C ASN A 66 -3.99 7.12 -0.28
N PHE A 67 -4.27 8.42 -0.29
CA PHE A 67 -3.26 9.47 -0.40
C PHE A 67 -3.15 10.25 0.90
N GLU A 68 -1.97 10.82 1.15
CA GLU A 68 -1.80 11.81 2.20
C GLU A 68 -2.55 13.11 1.84
N LYS A 69 -3.30 13.66 2.80
CA LYS A 69 -3.99 14.94 2.64
C LYS A 69 -2.98 16.07 2.48
N VAL A 70 -3.03 16.81 1.38
CA VAL A 70 -2.07 17.89 1.11
C VAL A 70 -2.59 19.24 1.63
N SER A 71 -2.03 19.72 2.74
CA SER A 71 -2.46 20.98 3.37
C SER A 71 -1.77 22.25 2.82
N SER A 72 -0.57 22.14 2.23
CA SER A 72 0.29 23.28 1.87
C SER A 72 0.49 23.47 0.36
N ALA A 73 0.66 24.73 -0.09
CA ALA A 73 0.78 25.07 -1.51
C ALA A 73 2.15 24.67 -2.07
N LEU A 74 2.15 23.96 -3.21
CA LEU A 74 3.38 23.70 -3.97
C LEU A 74 3.67 24.89 -4.88
N LYS A 75 4.92 25.31 -4.90
CA LYS A 75 5.41 26.42 -5.72
C LYS A 75 6.66 25.95 -6.46
N GLU A 76 6.72 26.25 -7.74
CA GLU A 76 7.92 26.03 -8.55
C GLU A 76 8.82 27.28 -8.45
N LEU A 77 10.13 27.05 -8.32
CA LEU A 77 11.12 28.10 -8.11
C LEU A 77 12.19 28.05 -9.20
N GLU A 78 12.51 29.22 -9.78
CA GLU A 78 13.65 29.44 -10.67
C GLU A 78 14.33 30.77 -10.28
N ASP A 79 15.66 30.79 -10.19
CA ASP A 79 16.44 31.97 -9.75
C ASP A 79 15.90 32.64 -8.46
N ASN A 80 15.49 31.82 -7.48
CA ASN A 80 14.89 32.23 -6.21
C ASN A 80 13.56 33.02 -6.35
N LYS A 81 12.87 32.89 -7.48
CA LYS A 81 11.55 33.49 -7.72
C LYS A 81 10.51 32.38 -7.91
N ILE A 82 9.28 32.67 -7.49
CA ILE A 82 8.14 31.79 -7.77
C ILE A 82 7.75 32.00 -9.22
N ILE A 83 7.77 30.92 -10.00
CA ILE A 83 7.41 30.94 -11.42
C ILE A 83 6.06 30.29 -11.68
N ASP A 84 5.62 29.34 -10.84
CA ASP A 84 4.33 28.70 -10.98
C ASP A 84 3.74 28.20 -9.65
N HIS A 85 2.43 28.02 -9.65
CA HIS A 85 1.63 27.40 -8.60
C HIS A 85 1.14 26.03 -9.07
N LEU A 86 1.86 24.97 -8.68
CA LEU A 86 1.57 23.61 -9.14
C LEU A 86 0.31 23.04 -8.47
N SER A 87 -0.48 22.28 -9.24
CA SER A 87 -1.58 21.48 -8.71
C SER A 87 -1.04 20.38 -7.80
N ARG A 88 -1.47 20.39 -6.53
CA ARG A 88 -1.02 19.45 -5.49
C ARG A 88 -1.45 18.01 -5.75
N GLU A 89 -2.58 17.85 -6.45
CA GLU A 89 -3.16 16.57 -6.84
C GLU A 89 -2.15 15.69 -7.58
N ASN A 90 -1.32 16.32 -8.40
CA ASN A 90 -0.32 15.62 -9.23
C ASN A 90 0.90 15.12 -8.42
N PHE A 91 1.03 15.50 -7.15
CA PHE A 91 2.19 15.21 -6.31
C PHE A 91 1.81 14.56 -4.97
N ARG A 92 0.59 14.03 -4.88
CA ARG A 92 0.11 13.34 -3.68
C ARG A 92 0.98 12.10 -3.42
N LYS A 93 1.38 11.93 -2.17
CA LYS A 93 2.07 10.72 -1.73
C LYS A 93 1.04 9.67 -1.33
N ILE A 94 1.27 8.44 -1.78
CA ILE A 94 0.47 7.29 -1.35
C ILE A 94 0.68 7.12 0.16
N SER A 95 -0.43 7.06 0.89
CA SER A 95 -0.41 6.79 2.32
C SER A 95 -0.54 5.28 2.58
N PHE A 96 0.11 4.84 3.65
CA PHE A 96 -0.06 3.51 4.18
C PHE A 96 -1.18 3.50 5.24
N PRO A 97 -1.93 2.40 5.37
CA PRO A 97 -1.71 1.12 4.71
C PRO A 97 -2.25 1.02 3.27
N ILE A 98 -1.67 0.12 2.49
CA ILE A 98 -2.18 -0.32 1.18
C ILE A 98 -2.97 -1.61 1.38
N PHE A 99 -4.16 -1.68 0.79
CA PHE A 99 -5.01 -2.86 0.85
C PHE A 99 -4.97 -3.60 -0.49
N VAL A 100 -4.90 -4.92 -0.43
CA VAL A 100 -4.69 -5.73 -1.63
C VAL A 100 -5.35 -7.10 -1.50
N GLN A 101 -5.84 -7.64 -2.61
CA GLN A 101 -6.21 -9.05 -2.70
C GLN A 101 -4.97 -9.95 -2.56
N SER A 102 -4.97 -10.84 -1.58
CA SER A 102 -3.80 -11.67 -1.25
C SER A 102 -3.34 -12.54 -2.42
N GLU A 103 -4.25 -13.05 -3.24
CA GLU A 103 -3.90 -13.83 -4.43
C GLU A 103 -3.12 -13.00 -5.47
N TYR A 104 -3.56 -11.77 -5.74
CA TYR A 104 -2.83 -10.84 -6.60
C TYR A 104 -1.42 -10.55 -6.05
N LEU A 105 -1.32 -10.25 -4.75
CA LEU A 105 -0.02 -10.01 -4.10
C LEU A 105 0.93 -11.21 -4.20
N LYS A 106 0.42 -12.44 -3.96
CA LYS A 106 1.21 -13.67 -4.08
C LYS A 106 1.79 -13.80 -5.49
N ASN A 107 0.97 -13.57 -6.51
CA ASN A 107 1.38 -13.69 -7.90
C ASN A 107 2.41 -12.64 -8.28
N TYR A 108 2.19 -11.38 -7.90
CA TYR A 108 3.16 -10.31 -8.08
C TYR A 108 4.51 -10.67 -7.45
N LEU A 109 4.52 -11.07 -6.18
CA LEU A 109 5.77 -11.39 -5.46
C LEU A 109 6.50 -12.57 -6.08
N LYS A 110 5.79 -13.62 -6.53
CA LYS A 110 6.42 -14.74 -7.25
C LYS A 110 7.11 -14.26 -8.53
N ASN A 111 6.46 -13.38 -9.29
CA ASN A 111 6.98 -12.85 -10.55
C ASN A 111 8.12 -11.85 -10.35
N SER A 112 8.11 -11.10 -9.24
CA SER A 112 9.12 -10.07 -8.94
C SER A 112 10.37 -10.61 -8.21
N GLY A 113 10.45 -11.91 -7.96
CA GLY A 113 11.52 -12.49 -7.15
C GLY A 113 11.45 -12.05 -5.68
N LEU A 114 10.24 -11.88 -5.17
CA LEU A 114 9.88 -11.46 -3.80
C LEU A 114 10.31 -10.05 -3.42
N LYS A 115 10.64 -9.22 -4.42
CA LYS A 115 10.89 -7.79 -4.22
C LYS A 115 9.58 -7.04 -4.37
N PHE A 116 9.28 -6.17 -3.42
CA PHE A 116 8.12 -5.28 -3.47
C PHE A 116 8.56 -3.87 -3.80
N LYS A 117 8.29 -3.42 -5.02
CA LYS A 117 8.49 -2.03 -5.44
C LYS A 117 7.13 -1.42 -5.76
N LEU A 118 6.71 -0.47 -4.93
CA LEU A 118 5.35 0.10 -4.96
C LEU A 118 4.95 0.61 -6.35
N SER A 119 5.83 1.35 -7.04
CA SER A 119 5.53 1.88 -8.38
C SER A 119 5.20 0.76 -9.37
N LEU A 120 6.05 -0.27 -9.45
CA LEU A 120 5.85 -1.41 -10.33
C LEU A 120 4.63 -2.24 -9.92
N PHE A 121 4.39 -2.35 -8.61
CA PHE A 121 3.24 -3.07 -8.09
C PHE A 121 1.91 -2.44 -8.55
N LEU A 122 1.84 -1.10 -8.51
CA LEU A 122 0.65 -0.36 -8.93
C LEU A 122 0.50 -0.27 -10.46
N GLU A 123 1.60 -0.09 -11.19
CA GLU A 123 1.61 -0.11 -12.66
C GLU A 123 1.06 -1.42 -13.26
N ASN A 124 1.17 -2.53 -12.52
CA ASN A 124 0.67 -3.83 -12.94
C ASN A 124 -0.69 -4.21 -12.35
N SER A 125 -1.30 -3.32 -11.54
CA SER A 125 -2.57 -3.59 -10.86
C SER A 125 -3.71 -2.76 -11.41
N ASN A 126 -4.93 -3.30 -11.35
CA ASN A 126 -6.14 -2.49 -11.32
C ASN A 126 -6.37 -1.94 -9.91
N PHE A 127 -5.85 -0.73 -9.64
CA PHE A 127 -5.98 -0.08 -8.33
C PHE A 127 -7.07 0.99 -8.31
N GLN A 128 -7.72 1.12 -7.15
CA GLN A 128 -8.67 2.19 -6.87
C GLN A 128 -8.12 3.14 -5.80
N GLU A 129 -8.23 4.44 -6.08
CA GLU A 129 -7.88 5.50 -5.15
C GLU A 129 -9.07 5.84 -4.26
N ILE A 130 -8.82 6.05 -2.97
CA ILE A 130 -9.81 6.58 -2.01
C ILE A 130 -9.21 7.72 -1.20
N GLU A 131 -10.07 8.62 -0.71
CA GLU A 131 -9.76 9.50 0.41
C GLU A 131 -10.46 8.94 1.65
N LEU A 132 -9.68 8.45 2.61
CA LEU A 132 -10.18 8.14 3.94
C LEU A 132 -9.93 9.36 4.84
N ASP A 133 -11.00 9.91 5.41
CA ASP A 133 -10.89 10.92 6.46
C ASP A 133 -10.08 10.32 7.63
N SER A 134 -8.96 10.97 7.95
CA SER A 134 -8.02 10.56 9.01
C SER A 134 -8.58 10.80 10.40
#